data_AF-A0A2T3JYF0-F1
#
_entry.id   AF-A0A2T3JYF0-F1
#
_cell.length_a   1.000
_cell.length_b   1.000
_cell.length_c   1.000
_cell.angle_alpha   90.00
_cell.angle_beta   90.00
_cell.angle_gamma   90.00
#
_symmetry.space_group_name_H-M   'P 1'
#
loop_
_entity.id
_entity.type
_entity.pdbx_description
1 polymer ?
#
loop_
_entity_poly.entity_id
_entity_poly.type
_entity_poly.pdbx_seq_one_letter_code
_entity_poly.pdbx_strand_id
1 'polypeptide(L)'
;MLLMVTDLTRRKLLNYVLATSPRGNCYGIWNSNSRELLEIKPLADVSGAAVINKQWVLNSGSGSIAYVSVTRQSKRNQTSIIWDNHWCSIPAVKI
;
A
#
# COMPACT_ATOMS: atom_id res chain seq x y z
N MET A 1 -4.43 -3.73 -16.06
CA MET A 1 -4.99 -3.69 -14.69
C MET A 1 -4.00 -4.44 -13.82
N LEU A 2 -3.16 -3.73 -13.08
CA LEU A 2 -2.16 -4.35 -12.21
C LEU A 2 -2.70 -4.22 -10.79
N LEU A 3 -3.24 -5.32 -10.28
CA LEU A 3 -3.76 -5.40 -8.92
C LEU A 3 -2.58 -5.82 -8.02
N MET A 4 -1.92 -4.86 -7.38
CA MET A 4 -0.89 -5.19 -6.40
C MET A 4 -1.57 -5.38 -5.05
N VAL A 5 -1.63 -6.63 -4.58
CA VAL A 5 -2.21 -7.01 -3.30
C VAL A 5 -1.07 -7.14 -2.31
N THR A 6 -1.10 -6.33 -1.25
CA THR A 6 -0.15 -6.49 -0.14
C THR A 6 -0.89 -6.80 1.14
N ASP A 7 -0.46 -7.89 1.76
CA ASP A 7 -1.06 -8.43 2.95
C ASP A 7 -0.11 -8.21 4.15
N LEU A 8 -0.68 -7.79 5.28
CA LEU A 8 0.01 -7.65 6.57
C LEU A 8 0.11 -9.00 7.33
N THR A 9 -0.37 -10.11 6.75
CA THR A 9 -0.54 -11.43 7.39
C THR A 9 0.71 -12.23 7.73
N ARG A 10 1.86 -11.62 8.06
CA ARG A 10 2.90 -12.40 8.78
C ARG A 10 2.43 -12.87 10.15
N ARG A 11 1.35 -12.30 10.71
CA ARG A 11 0.57 -12.89 11.81
C ARG A 11 -0.91 -12.60 11.60
N LYS A 12 -1.72 -13.62 11.84
CA LYS A 12 -3.18 -13.80 11.68
C LYS A 12 -4.11 -12.75 12.37
N LEU A 13 -3.64 -11.53 12.62
CA LEU A 13 -4.27 -10.55 13.51
C LEU A 13 -4.92 -9.36 12.79
N LEU A 14 -4.65 -9.13 11.51
CA LEU A 14 -5.19 -8.00 10.76
C LEU A 14 -5.64 -8.49 9.39
N ASN A 15 -6.94 -8.70 9.24
CA ASN A 15 -7.56 -9.24 8.03
C ASN A 15 -7.76 -8.16 6.97
N TYR A 16 -6.73 -7.38 6.66
CA TYR A 16 -6.83 -6.27 5.72
C TYR A 16 -5.93 -6.46 4.50
N VAL A 17 -6.48 -6.19 3.33
CA VAL A 17 -5.76 -6.15 2.07
C VAL A 17 -5.82 -4.74 1.51
N LEU A 18 -4.68 -4.23 1.05
CA LEU A 18 -4.64 -3.01 0.26
C LEU A 18 -4.40 -3.36 -1.21
N ALA A 19 -5.21 -2.78 -2.09
CA ALA A 19 -5.10 -2.91 -3.54
C ALA A 19 -4.98 -1.53 -4.20
N THR A 20 -4.09 -1.41 -5.18
CA THR A 20 -3.85 -0.17 -5.94
C THR A 20 -4.54 -0.22 -7.31
N SER A 21 -5.06 0.92 -7.77
CA SER A 21 -5.56 1.12 -9.13
C SER A 21 -4.84 2.31 -9.78
N PRO A 22 -3.74 2.06 -10.53
CA PRO A 22 -2.98 3.13 -11.18
C PRO A 22 -3.86 3.99 -12.11
N ARG A 23 -4.63 3.34 -12.99
CA ARG A 23 -5.58 4.05 -13.89
C ARG A 23 -6.71 4.74 -13.13
N GLY A 24 -7.13 4.18 -12.00
CA GLY A 24 -8.15 4.76 -11.14
C GLY A 24 -7.63 5.88 -10.24
N ASN A 25 -6.32 6.13 -10.22
CA ASN A 25 -5.67 7.12 -9.36
C ASN A 25 -6.04 6.95 -7.88
N CYS A 26 -6.16 5.70 -7.42
CA CYS A 26 -6.64 5.39 -6.08
C CYS A 26 -6.08 4.07 -5.53
N TYR A 27 -6.26 3.88 -4.23
CA TYR A 27 -6.11 2.59 -3.58
C TYR A 27 -7.34 2.29 -2.73
N GLY A 28 -7.61 1.00 -2.52
CA GLY A 28 -8.70 0.50 -1.71
C GLY A 28 -8.20 -0.39 -0.58
N ILE A 29 -8.88 -0.34 0.56
CA ILE A 29 -8.64 -1.21 1.72
C ILE A 29 -9.85 -2.13 1.88
N TRP A 30 -9.60 -3.43 1.90
CA TRP A 30 -10.62 -4.47 2.01
C TRP A 30 -10.44 -5.25 3.29
N ASN A 31 -11.55 -5.68 3.89
CA ASN A 31 -11.54 -6.75 4.87
C ASN A 31 -11.44 -8.09 4.11
N SER A 32 -10.33 -8.80 4.26
CA SER A 32 -10.10 -10.10 3.61
C SER A 32 -11.05 -11.21 4.05
N ASN A 33 -11.63 -11.12 5.26
CA ASN A 33 -12.59 -12.10 5.76
C ASN A 33 -13.99 -11.84 5.24
N SER A 34 -14.53 -10.64 5.48
CA SER A 34 -15.89 -10.29 5.03
C SER A 34 -15.96 -9.99 3.53
N ARG A 35 -14.81 -9.77 2.89
CA ARG A 35 -14.68 -9.30 1.50
C ARG A 35 -15.33 -7.94 1.28
N GLU A 36 -15.51 -7.17 2.35
CA GLU A 36 -16.07 -5.82 2.26
C GLU A 36 -14.98 -4.82 1.91
N LEU A 37 -15.31 -3.91 1.01
CA LEU A 37 -14.53 -2.71 0.76
C LEU A 37 -14.76 -1.73 1.92
N LEU A 38 -13.71 -1.47 2.68
CA LEU A 38 -13.79 -0.59 3.85
C LEU A 38 -13.57 0.86 3.47
N GLU A 39 -12.69 1.11 2.50
CA GLU A 39 -12.31 2.47 2.13
C GLU A 39 -11.67 2.53 0.73
N ILE A 40 -11.92 3.62 0.01
CA ILE A 40 -11.15 4.02 -1.18
C ILE A 40 -10.57 5.41 -0.92
N LYS A 41 -9.28 5.59 -1.19
CA LYS A 41 -8.60 6.88 -1.08
C LYS A 41 -7.89 7.26 -2.38
N PRO A 42 -7.85 8.55 -2.73
CA PRO A 42 -7.14 9.01 -3.91
C PRO A 42 -5.62 8.96 -3.71
N LEU A 43 -4.93 8.44 -4.72
CA LEU A 43 -3.48 8.48 -4.88
C LEU A 43 -3.18 8.42 -6.39
N ALA A 44 -3.00 9.60 -6.97
CA ALA A 44 -2.68 9.73 -8.38
C ALA A 44 -1.41 8.94 -8.72
N ASP A 45 -1.47 8.22 -9.84
CA ASP A 45 -0.35 7.49 -10.39
C ASP A 45 0.28 6.50 -9.41
N VAL A 46 -0.52 5.86 -8.55
CA VAL A 46 -0.04 4.83 -7.64
C VAL A 46 0.55 3.66 -8.45
N SER A 47 1.83 3.35 -8.25
CA SER A 47 2.57 2.38 -9.07
C SER A 47 3.14 1.20 -8.28
N GLY A 48 3.25 1.31 -6.95
CA GLY A 48 3.72 0.22 -6.10
C GLY A 48 3.17 0.28 -4.67
N ALA A 49 3.19 -0.89 -4.04
CA ALA A 49 2.77 -1.11 -2.67
C ALA A 49 3.70 -2.13 -1.99
N ALA A 50 4.08 -1.86 -0.75
CA ALA A 50 4.83 -2.78 0.09
C ALA A 50 4.36 -2.67 1.55
N VAL A 51 4.81 -3.60 2.39
CA VAL A 51 4.54 -3.58 3.84
C VAL A 51 5.85 -3.42 4.59
N ILE A 52 5.98 -2.35 5.38
CA ILE A 52 7.14 -2.07 6.24
C ILE A 52 6.61 -1.70 7.62
N ASN A 53 7.20 -2.26 8.69
CA ASN A 53 6.85 -1.93 10.08
C ASN A 53 5.34 -1.98 10.39
N LYS A 54 4.62 -2.96 9.81
CA LYS A 54 3.16 -3.13 9.94
C LYS A 54 2.32 -1.98 9.36
N GLN A 55 2.86 -1.24 8.39
CA GLN A 55 2.16 -0.22 7.62
C GLN A 55 2.29 -0.55 6.15
N TRP A 56 1.27 -0.20 5.36
CA TRP A 56 1.44 -0.15 3.93
C TRP A 56 2.22 1.09 3.55
N VAL A 57 3.10 0.93 2.58
CA VAL A 57 3.82 2.02 1.96
C VAL A 57 3.52 1.95 0.47
N LEU A 58 2.95 3.03 -0.06
CA LEU A 58 2.57 3.16 -1.46
C LEU A 58 3.43 4.24 -2.10
N ASN A 59 3.77 4.08 -3.36
CA ASN A 59 4.45 5.10 -4.12
C ASN A 59 3.66 5.49 -5.37
N SER A 60 3.88 6.72 -5.83
CA SER A 60 3.46 7.17 -7.15
C SER A 60 4.64 7.23 -8.12
N GLY A 61 4.36 7.15 -9.42
CA GLY A 61 5.31 7.46 -10.50
C GLY A 61 5.71 8.94 -10.57
N SER A 62 5.17 9.78 -9.69
CA SER A 62 5.58 11.17 -9.48
C SER A 62 6.41 11.39 -8.20
N GLY A 63 6.84 10.31 -7.54
CA GLY A 63 7.72 10.36 -6.36
C GLY A 63 7.03 10.68 -5.04
N SER A 64 5.70 10.62 -5.00
CA SER A 64 4.92 10.73 -3.78
C SER A 64 4.89 9.39 -3.04
N ILE A 65 5.10 9.41 -1.73
CA ILE A 65 5.04 8.21 -0.88
C ILE A 65 3.91 8.39 0.13
N ALA A 66 2.98 7.42 0.19
CA ALA A 66 1.92 7.36 1.17
C ALA A 66 2.16 6.22 2.17
N TYR A 67 2.14 6.54 3.45
CA TYR A 67 2.17 5.58 4.56
C TYR A 67 0.76 5.41 5.08
N VAL A 68 0.25 4.18 5.07
CA VAL A 68 -1.11 3.87 5.52
C VAL A 68 -1.03 2.89 6.68
N SER A 69 -1.51 3.33 7.84
CA SER A 69 -1.58 2.49 9.04
C SER A 69 -2.76 1.52 8.98
N VAL A 70 -2.72 0.52 9.85
CA VAL A 70 -3.84 -0.39 10.12
C VAL A 70 -5.07 0.33 10.69
N THR A 71 -4.87 1.48 11.34
CA THR A 71 -5.96 2.37 11.79
C THR A 71 -6.52 3.22 10.65
N ARG A 72 -6.09 2.98 9.40
CA ARG A 72 -6.50 3.70 8.18
C ARG A 72 -6.08 5.18 8.16
N GLN A 73 -5.22 5.59 9.08
CA GLN A 73 -4.58 6.90 9.03
C GLN A 73 -3.50 6.90 7.94
N SER A 74 -3.44 7.97 7.17
CA SER A 74 -2.51 8.09 6.06
C SER A 74 -1.68 9.37 6.16
N LYS A 75 -0.36 9.25 5.97
CA LYS A 75 0.56 10.39 5.81
C LYS A 75 1.21 10.32 4.44
N ARG A 76 1.42 11.47 3.81
CA ARG A 76 2.08 11.57 2.50
C ARG A 76 3.33 12.43 2.60
N ASN A 77 4.40 11.98 1.95
CA ASN A 77 5.63 12.72 1.78
C ASN A 77 5.96 12.80 0.28
N GLN A 78 6.44 13.95 -0.18
CA GLN A 78 6.99 14.08 -1.53
C GLN A 78 8.49 13.80 -1.47
N THR A 79 8.99 13.05 -2.45
CA THR A 79 10.42 12.79 -2.61
C THR A 79 10.88 13.21 -4.00
N SER A 80 12.20 13.29 -4.19
CA SER A 80 12.82 13.46 -5.51
C SER A 80 12.97 12.14 -6.28
N ILE A 81 12.61 11.00 -5.67
CA ILE A 81 12.81 9.69 -6.26
C ILE A 81 11.53 9.23 -6.95
N ILE A 82 11.62 8.99 -8.24
CA ILE A 82 10.51 8.54 -9.09
C ILE A 82 10.70 7.06 -9.41
N TRP A 83 9.63 6.28 -9.27
CA TRP A 83 9.62 4.84 -9.52
C TRP A 83 8.44 4.47 -10.40
N ASP A 84 8.68 3.76 -11.49
CA ASP A 84 7.63 3.35 -12.42
C ASP A 84 7.03 1.96 -12.12
N ASN A 85 7.44 1.27 -11.04
CA ASN A 85 7.13 -0.16 -10.84
C ASN A 85 7.11 -0.69 -9.38
N HIS A 86 6.80 -2.00 -9.26
CA HIS A 86 6.55 -2.78 -8.04
C HIS A 86 7.62 -2.69 -6.96
N TRP A 87 7.20 -2.34 -5.75
CA TRP A 87 8.03 -2.38 -4.55
C TRP A 87 7.94 -3.74 -3.86
N CYS A 88 9.08 -4.20 -3.32
CA CYS A 88 9.15 -5.35 -2.43
C CYS A 88 9.87 -4.91 -1.16
N SER A 89 9.34 -5.30 0.01
CA SER A 89 10.06 -5.09 1.27
C SER A 89 10.91 -6.31 1.60
N ILE A 90 12.20 -6.05 1.82
CA ILE A 90 13.13 -7.08 2.29
C ILE A 90 13.18 -7.00 3.81
N PRO A 91 12.88 -8.07 4.56
CA PRO A 91 13.00 -8.08 6.00
C PRO A 91 14.45 -7.81 6.41
N ALA A 92 14.66 -6.95 7.41
CA ALA A 92 15.98 -6.80 8.01
C ALA A 92 16.40 -8.16 8.59
N VAL A 93 17.52 -8.71 8.10
CA VAL A 93 18.17 -9.85 8.74
C VAL A 93 18.74 -9.32 10.05
N LYS A 94 18.31 -9.90 11.18
CA LYS A 94 19.06 -9.75 12.43
C LYS A 94 20.35 -10.55 12.24
N ILE A 95 21.43 -9.84 11.94
CA ILE A 95 22.80 -10.36 12.00
C ILE A 95 23.19 -10.48 13.47
#